data_AF-A0A0J9BI40-F1
#
_entry.id   AF-A0A0J9BI40-F1
#
_cell.length_a   1.000
_cell.length_b   1.000
_cell.length_c   1.000
_cell.angle_alpha   90.00
_cell.angle_beta   90.00
_cell.angle_gamma   90.00
#
_symmetry.space_group_name_H-M   'P 1'
#
loop_
_entity.id
_entity.type
_entity.pdbx_description
1 polymer ?
#
loop_
_entity_poly.entity_id
_entity_poly.type
_entity_poly.pdbx_seq_one_letter_code
_entity_poly.pdbx_strand_id
1 'polypeptide(L)'
;MSSNLAMDIDDALMGIEVLAERAKVMIEDVRQAYFGQEIEDIEETWKIAPPYYILAGIKVDIADDLVFDMMKQLKVLRELTDKIA
;
A
#
# COMPACT_ATOMS: atom_id res chain seq x y z
N MET A 1 28.94 -15.60 -9.10
CA MET A 1 28.45 -14.25 -9.44
C MET A 1 26.94 -14.24 -9.68
N SER A 2 26.36 -15.20 -10.42
CA SER A 2 24.89 -15.25 -10.65
C SER A 2 24.03 -15.58 -9.43
N SER A 3 24.54 -16.36 -8.46
CA SER A 3 23.78 -16.72 -7.25
C SER A 3 23.44 -15.54 -6.35
N ASN A 4 24.35 -14.56 -6.24
CA ASN A 4 24.11 -13.38 -5.40
C ASN A 4 23.11 -12.44 -6.07
N LEU A 5 23.20 -12.28 -7.39
CA LEU A 5 22.24 -11.46 -8.16
C LEU A 5 20.82 -12.06 -8.12
N ALA A 6 20.70 -13.38 -8.17
CA ALA A 6 19.40 -14.04 -8.01
C ALA A 6 18.80 -13.84 -6.62
N MET A 7 19.63 -13.91 -5.56
CA MET A 7 19.19 -13.59 -4.19
C MET A 7 18.78 -12.11 -4.06
N ASP A 8 19.57 -11.18 -4.60
CA ASP A 8 19.27 -9.74 -4.52
C ASP A 8 17.93 -9.39 -5.22
N ILE A 9 17.60 -10.09 -6.30
CA ILE A 9 16.32 -9.97 -7.02
C ILE A 9 15.16 -10.53 -6.19
N ASP A 10 15.34 -11.70 -5.59
CA ASP A 10 14.32 -12.35 -4.76
C ASP A 10 14.00 -11.52 -3.51
N ASP A 11 15.03 -11.00 -2.82
CA ASP A 11 14.87 -10.12 -1.66
C ASP A 11 14.11 -8.83 -2.02
N ALA A 12 14.42 -8.23 -3.18
CA ALA A 12 13.74 -7.03 -3.66
C ALA A 12 12.27 -7.32 -4.02
N LEU A 13 11.97 -8.47 -4.64
CA LEU A 13 10.60 -8.90 -4.93
C LEU A 13 9.80 -9.13 -3.64
N MET A 14 10.38 -9.83 -2.67
CA MET A 14 9.76 -10.08 -1.37
C MET A 14 9.45 -8.76 -0.64
N GLY A 15 10.34 -7.78 -0.72
CA GLY A 15 10.10 -6.43 -0.19
C GLY A 15 8.86 -5.78 -0.80
N ILE A 16 8.69 -5.89 -2.12
CA ILE A 16 7.54 -5.31 -2.84
C ILE A 16 6.25 -6.03 -2.43
N GLU A 17 6.27 -7.37 -2.34
CA GLU A 17 5.11 -8.17 -1.93
C GLU A 17 4.63 -7.78 -0.52
N VAL A 18 5.56 -7.62 0.44
CA VAL A 18 5.23 -7.19 1.80
C VAL A 18 4.60 -5.80 1.81
N LEU A 19 5.12 -4.86 1.03
CA LEU A 19 4.54 -3.51 0.93
C LEU A 19 3.15 -3.55 0.27
N ALA A 20 2.95 -4.40 -0.74
CA ALA A 20 1.68 -4.55 -1.43
C ALA A 20 0.59 -5.10 -0.49
N GLU A 21 0.90 -6.14 0.30
CA GLU A 21 -0.03 -6.68 1.30
C GLU A 21 -0.38 -5.65 2.36
N ARG A 22 0.60 -4.85 2.83
CA ARG A 22 0.34 -3.76 3.77
C ARG A 22 -0.57 -2.69 3.18
N ALA A 23 -0.33 -2.28 1.93
CA ALA A 23 -1.17 -1.29 1.25
C ALA A 23 -2.59 -1.81 1.07
N LYS A 24 -2.74 -3.09 0.67
CA LYS A 24 -4.04 -3.75 0.54
C LYS A 24 -4.82 -3.73 1.86
N VAL A 25 -4.21 -4.09 2.98
CA VAL A 25 -4.86 -4.05 4.31
C VAL A 25 -5.33 -2.63 4.64
N MET A 26 -4.52 -1.61 4.40
CA MET A 26 -4.90 -0.22 4.68
C MET A 26 -6.07 0.24 3.80
N ILE A 27 -6.05 -0.09 2.51
CA ILE A 27 -7.13 0.27 1.56
C ILE A 27 -8.43 -0.47 1.91
N GLU A 28 -8.36 -1.75 2.27
CA GLU A 28 -9.53 -2.53 2.67
C GLU A 28 -10.14 -1.99 3.97
N ASP A 29 -9.31 -1.62 4.95
CA ASP A 29 -9.77 -1.00 6.20
C ASP A 29 -10.44 0.35 5.94
N VAL A 30 -9.87 1.20 5.07
CA VAL A 30 -10.49 2.46 4.64
C VAL A 30 -11.84 2.20 3.95
N ARG A 31 -11.90 1.24 3.04
CA ARG A 31 -13.13 0.87 2.33
C ARG A 31 -14.19 0.37 3.30
N GLN A 32 -13.88 -0.60 4.16
CA GLN A 32 -14.88 -1.22 5.03
C GLN A 32 -15.35 -0.28 6.15
N ALA A 33 -14.43 0.46 6.77
CA ALA A 33 -14.75 1.24 7.96
C ALA A 33 -15.33 2.63 7.66
N TYR A 34 -15.13 3.17 6.45
CA TYR A 34 -15.51 4.57 6.16
C TYR A 34 -16.35 4.75 4.89
N PHE A 35 -16.04 4.06 3.79
CA PHE A 35 -16.68 4.33 2.49
C PHE A 35 -17.62 3.24 1.98
N GLY A 36 -17.62 2.07 2.62
CA GLY A 36 -18.43 0.91 2.25
C GLY A 36 -19.70 0.76 3.07
N GLN A 37 -19.93 1.65 4.05
CA GLN A 37 -21.15 1.68 4.83
C GLN A 37 -22.12 2.70 4.22
N GLU A 38 -23.38 2.30 4.06
CA GLU A 38 -24.45 3.23 3.70
C GLU A 38 -24.73 4.19 4.87
N ILE A 39 -25.26 5.37 4.53
CA ILE A 39 -25.78 6.34 5.50
C ILE A 39 -27.29 6.29 5.33
N GLU A 40 -27.97 5.54 6.20
CA GLU A 40 -29.41 5.27 6.09
C GLU A 40 -30.26 6.43 6.61
N ASP A 41 -29.75 7.19 7.57
CA ASP A 41 -30.44 8.33 8.16
C ASP A 41 -29.48 9.45 8.64
N ILE A 42 -30.06 10.51 9.20
CA ILE A 42 -29.32 11.68 9.65
C ILE A 42 -28.47 11.43 10.90
N GLU A 43 -28.81 10.45 11.73
CA GLU A 43 -28.03 10.08 12.90
C GLU A 43 -26.70 9.43 12.47
N GLU A 44 -26.64 8.77 11.31
CA GLU A 44 -25.44 8.14 10.77
C GLU A 44 -24.43 9.10 10.11
N THR A 45 -24.72 10.40 10.06
CA THR A 45 -23.82 11.41 9.48
C THR A 45 -22.45 11.49 10.18
N TRP A 46 -22.31 10.94 11.40
CA TRP A 46 -21.02 10.82 12.08
C TRP A 46 -19.98 10.01 11.28
N LYS A 47 -20.41 9.09 10.41
CA LYS A 47 -19.53 8.27 9.54
C LYS A 47 -18.66 9.13 8.61
N ILE A 48 -19.15 10.31 8.24
CA ILE A 48 -18.46 11.29 7.39
C ILE A 48 -18.05 12.57 8.15
N ALA A 49 -18.32 12.63 9.45
CA ALA A 49 -17.94 13.75 10.29
C ALA A 49 -16.49 13.61 10.79
N PRO A 50 -15.81 14.72 11.09
CA PRO A 50 -14.60 14.68 11.93
C PRO A 50 -14.91 14.08 13.30
N PRO A 51 -14.00 13.27 13.90
CA PRO A 51 -12.65 12.93 13.43
C PRO A 51 -12.60 11.71 12.50
N TYR A 52 -13.72 11.03 12.26
CA TYR A 52 -13.77 9.76 11.53
C TYR A 52 -13.21 9.91 10.11
N TYR A 53 -13.66 10.93 9.38
CA TYR A 53 -13.18 11.20 8.01
C TYR A 53 -11.69 11.60 7.96
N ILE A 54 -11.16 12.24 9.02
CA ILE A 54 -9.73 12.59 9.12
C ILE A 54 -8.88 11.33 9.27
N LEU A 55 -9.33 10.36 10.07
CA LEU A 55 -8.63 9.08 10.24
C LEU A 55 -8.59 8.28 8.93
N ALA A 56 -9.65 8.33 8.11
CA ALA A 56 -9.65 7.73 6.79
C ALA A 56 -8.57 8.37 5.89
N GLY A 57 -8.46 9.70 5.88
CA GLY A 57 -7.41 10.42 5.14
C GLY A 57 -6.00 9.98 5.52
N ILE A 58 -5.69 9.90 6.83
CA ILE A 58 -4.37 9.44 7.31
C ILE A 58 -4.04 8.02 6.82
N LYS A 59 -5.02 7.11 6.81
CA LYS A 59 -4.82 5.74 6.33
C LYS A 59 -4.57 5.68 4.82
N VAL A 60 -5.24 6.54 4.04
CA VAL A 60 -4.99 6.69 2.61
C VAL A 60 -3.57 7.22 2.37
N ASP A 61 -3.13 8.24 3.11
CA ASP A 61 -1.78 8.79 2.97
C ASP A 61 -0.70 7.71 3.24
N ILE A 62 -0.90 6.87 4.26
CA ILE A 62 -0.01 5.73 4.54
C ILE A 62 0.01 4.73 3.39
N ALA A 63 -1.15 4.43 2.78
CA ALA A 63 -1.23 3.53 1.64
C ALA A 63 -0.50 4.10 0.42
N ASP A 64 -0.61 5.41 0.17
CA ASP A 64 0.11 6.09 -0.91
C ASP A 64 1.63 6.04 -0.69
N ASP A 65 2.10 6.28 0.54
CA ASP A 65 3.53 6.16 0.89
C ASP A 65 4.06 4.74 0.61
N LEU A 66 3.30 3.70 0.95
CA LEU A 66 3.67 2.31 0.65
C LEU A 66 3.77 2.07 -0.86
N VAL A 67 2.87 2.65 -1.66
CA VAL A 67 2.93 2.59 -3.13
C VAL A 67 4.17 3.30 -3.67
N PHE A 68 4.51 4.47 -3.13
CA PHE A 68 5.76 5.16 -3.50
C PHE A 68 7.00 4.33 -3.20
N ASP A 69 7.04 3.65 -2.06
CA ASP A 69 8.17 2.79 -1.70
C ASP A 69 8.26 1.54 -2.58
N MET A 70 7.12 0.92 -2.94
CA MET A 70 7.08 -0.15 -3.95
C MET A 70 7.66 0.33 -5.29
N MET A 71 7.31 1.54 -5.74
CA MET A 71 7.83 2.10 -6.98
C MET A 71 9.34 2.35 -6.93
N LYS A 72 9.91 2.68 -5.78
CA LYS A 72 11.37 2.77 -5.60
C LYS A 72 12.02 1.40 -5.70
N GLN A 73 11.47 0.38 -5.02
CA GLN A 73 12.00 -0.98 -5.08
C GLN A 73 11.90 -1.58 -6.49
N LEU A 74 10.82 -1.30 -7.24
CA LEU A 74 10.68 -1.70 -8.63
C LEU A 74 11.76 -1.10 -9.54
N LYS A 75 12.23 0.14 -9.27
CA LYS A 75 13.35 0.72 -10.01
C LYS A 75 14.65 -0.02 -9.73
N VAL A 76 14.94 -0.33 -8.47
CA VAL A 76 16.11 -1.14 -8.08
C VAL A 76 16.05 -2.52 -8.76
N LEU A 77 14.88 -3.15 -8.76
CA LEU A 77 14.68 -4.45 -9.40
C LEU A 77 14.98 -4.40 -10.90
N ARG A 78 14.55 -3.34 -11.61
CA ARG A 78 14.88 -3.12 -13.03
C ARG A 78 16.39 -3.01 -13.24
N GLU A 79 17.08 -2.23 -12.41
CA GLU A 79 18.54 -2.10 -12.49
C GLU A 79 19.27 -3.42 -12.23
N LEU A 80 18.74 -4.28 -11.36
CA LEU A 80 19.28 -5.62 -11.11
C LEU A 80 19.04 -6.56 -12.29
N THR A 81 17.86 -6.49 -12.91
CA THR A 81 17.54 -7.33 -14.09
C THR A 81 18.28 -6.90 -15.34
N ASP A 82 18.55 -5.60 -15.53
CA ASP A 82 19.39 -5.09 -16.62
C ASP A 82 20.82 -5.63 -16.57
N LYS A 83 21.32 -6.06 -15.41
CA LYS A 83 22.65 -6.69 -15.26
C LYS A 83 22.66 -8.17 -15.68
N ILE A 84 21.49 -8.77 -15.90
CA ILE A 84 21.33 -10.13 -16.41
C ILE A 84 21.26 -10.15 -17.94
N ALA A 85 20.68 -9.11 -18.54
CA ALA A 85 20.54 -8.93 -19.99
C ALA A 85 21.87 -8.63 -20.69
#